data_AF-A0A090WMV9-F1
#
_entry.id   AF-A0A090WMV9-F1
#
_cell.length_a   1.000
_cell.length_b   1.000
_cell.length_c   1.000
_cell.angle_alpha   90.00
_cell.angle_beta   90.00
_cell.angle_gamma   90.00
#
_symmetry.space_group_name_H-M   'P 1'
#
loop_
_entity.id
_entity.type
_entity.pdbx_description
1 polymer ?
#
loop_
_entity_poly.entity_id
_entity_poly.type
_entity_poly.pdbx_seq_one_letter_code
_entity_poly.pdbx_strand_id
1 'polypeptide(L)'
;MLYGNDIDDSTSPIEAGLGWITKFTKDFTNAEALKAEKERGPERKLVGFELDDRGIPRHGYDIVDTNGTVIGNVTSGTMAPSLGKGIGLGYVLLFLPMQGAKSIFK
;
A
#
# COMPACT_ATOMS: atom_id res chain seq x y z
N MET A 1 -5.77 5.14 -6.27
CA MET A 1 -5.29 6.09 -5.26
C MET A 1 -6.28 7.21 -5.13
N LEU A 2 -6.98 7.27 -4.00
CA LEU A 2 -7.99 8.26 -3.66
C LEU A 2 -7.80 8.73 -2.21
N TYR A 3 -7.88 10.04 -1.96
CA TYR A 3 -7.87 10.58 -0.59
C TYR A 3 -9.13 10.15 0.16
N GLY A 4 -8.98 9.68 1.40
CA GLY A 4 -10.03 9.02 2.20
C GLY A 4 -10.11 7.50 2.01
N ASN A 5 -9.35 6.93 1.05
CA ASN A 5 -9.26 5.48 0.86
C ASN A 5 -7.81 4.99 0.95
N ASP A 6 -6.95 5.48 0.04
CA ASP A 6 -5.57 5.03 -0.12
C ASP A 6 -4.56 5.96 0.58
N ILE A 7 -4.96 7.21 0.81
CA ILE A 7 -4.19 8.22 1.52
C ILE A 7 -5.14 9.04 2.41
N ASP A 8 -4.66 9.50 3.55
CA ASP A 8 -5.38 10.37 4.49
C ASP A 8 -4.38 11.23 5.29
N ASP A 9 -4.86 11.96 6.31
CA ASP A 9 -4.02 12.81 7.16
C ASP A 9 -2.99 12.04 8.00
N SER A 10 -3.17 10.72 8.17
CA SER A 10 -2.23 9.84 8.86
C SER A 10 -1.20 9.23 7.91
N THR A 11 -1.36 9.44 6.60
CA THR A 11 -0.58 8.77 5.58
C THR A 11 0.58 9.62 5.11
N SER A 12 1.80 9.11 5.22
CA SER A 12 2.96 9.80 4.63
C SER A 12 3.01 9.64 3.10
N PRO A 13 3.39 10.69 2.34
CA PRO A 13 3.66 10.53 0.92
C PRO A 13 4.80 9.55 0.62
N ILE A 14 5.67 9.25 1.60
CA ILE A 14 6.76 8.28 1.41
C ILE A 14 6.20 6.85 1.42
N GLU A 15 5.39 6.48 2.41
CA GLU A 15 4.72 5.17 2.46
C GLU A 15 3.72 4.98 1.30
N ALA A 16 3.05 6.04 0.85
CA ALA A 16 2.15 6.00 -0.30
C ALA A 16 2.88 5.84 -1.66
N GLY A 17 4.22 5.78 -1.68
CA GLY A 17 5.01 5.67 -2.91
C GLY A 17 5.10 6.99 -3.70
N LEU A 18 4.69 8.11 -3.11
CA LEU A 18 4.72 9.46 -3.69
C LEU A 18 6.03 10.21 -3.41
N GLY A 19 7.07 9.50 -2.97
CA GLY A 19 8.41 10.06 -2.76
C GLY A 19 9.05 10.67 -4.03
N TRP A 20 8.51 10.37 -5.22
CA TRP A 20 8.96 10.94 -6.49
C TRP A 20 8.47 12.39 -6.73
N ILE A 21 7.29 12.76 -6.21
CA ILE A 21 6.77 14.14 -6.22
C ILE A 21 7.12 14.94 -4.95
N THR A 22 7.54 14.26 -3.88
CA THR A 22 7.97 14.91 -2.63
C THR A 22 9.39 15.47 -2.77
N LYS A 23 9.51 16.74 -3.17
CA LYS A 23 10.79 17.40 -3.48
C LYS A 23 11.36 18.14 -2.26
N PHE A 24 12.43 17.58 -1.68
CA PHE A 24 13.20 18.17 -0.57
C PHE A 24 14.18 19.28 -0.99
N THR A 25 14.05 19.80 -2.21
CA THR A 25 14.85 20.92 -2.74
C THR A 25 14.24 22.28 -2.43
N LYS A 26 13.09 22.32 -1.74
CA LYS A 26 12.36 23.51 -1.34
C LYS A 26 11.82 23.32 0.07
N ASP A 27 11.52 24.43 0.72
CA ASP A 27 10.89 24.41 2.04
C ASP A 27 9.38 24.19 1.92
N PHE A 28 8.84 23.32 2.77
CA PHE A 28 7.41 23.05 2.89
C PHE A 28 7.11 22.47 4.26
N THR A 29 5.83 22.45 4.62
CA THR A 29 5.35 21.91 5.89
C THR A 29 5.82 20.47 6.08
N ASN A 30 6.43 20.19 7.23
CA ASN A 30 6.88 18.85 7.63
C ASN A 30 8.02 18.24 6.77
N ALA A 31 8.78 19.07 6.04
CA ALA A 31 9.86 18.60 5.17
C ALA A 31 10.95 17.79 5.89
N GLU A 32 11.34 18.19 7.11
CA GLU A 32 12.40 17.51 7.87
C GLU A 32 12.02 16.08 8.26
N ALA A 33 10.81 15.88 8.79
CA ALA A 33 10.33 14.56 9.19
C ALA A 33 10.18 13.61 7.99
N LEU A 34 9.64 14.10 6.88
CA LEU A 34 9.48 13.32 5.65
C LEU A 34 10.83 12.97 5.01
N LYS A 35 11.84 13.83 5.16
CA LYS A 35 13.20 13.54 4.70
C LYS A 35 13.82 12.42 5.53
N ALA A 36 13.70 12.50 6.86
CA ALA A 36 14.17 11.46 7.77
C ALA A 36 13.47 10.12 7.51
N GLU A 37 12.16 10.12 7.27
CA GLU A 37 11.42 8.91 6.90
C GLU A 37 11.91 8.33 5.58
N LYS A 38 12.15 9.16 4.56
CA LYS A 38 12.69 8.71 3.28
C LYS A 38 14.09 8.08 3.40
N GLU A 39 14.93 8.62 4.28
CA GLU A 39 16.28 8.10 4.53
C GLU A 39 16.25 6.79 5.33
N ARG A 40 15.39 6.70 6.36
CA ARG A 40 15.20 5.48 7.16
C ARG A 40 14.50 4.36 6.39
N GLY A 41 13.63 4.73 5.46
CA GLY A 41 12.63 3.85 4.85
C GLY A 41 11.33 3.85 5.64
N PRO A 42 10.16 3.79 4.96
CA PRO A 42 8.88 3.71 5.64
C PRO A 42 8.67 2.31 6.24
N GLU A 43 7.85 2.21 7.29
CA GLU A 43 7.56 0.93 7.96
C GLU A 43 6.57 0.07 7.17
N ARG A 44 5.69 0.74 6.41
CA ARG A 44 4.72 0.14 5.50
C ARG A 44 4.79 0.82 4.14
N LYS A 45 4.23 0.17 3.12
CA LYS A 45 4.19 0.71 1.76
C LYS A 45 2.87 0.38 1.09
N LEU A 46 2.32 1.36 0.36
CA LEU A 46 1.20 1.12 -0.54
C LEU A 46 1.67 0.29 -1.74
N VAL A 47 1.04 -0.86 -1.94
CA VAL A 47 1.33 -1.78 -3.04
C VAL A 47 0.06 -2.07 -3.83
N GLY A 48 0.23 -2.31 -5.13
CA GLY A 48 -0.80 -2.90 -5.96
C GLY A 48 -0.71 -4.42 -5.90
N PHE A 49 -1.86 -5.07 -5.88
CA PHE A 49 -1.95 -6.53 -5.89
C PHE A 49 -3.05 -7.00 -6.85
N GLU A 50 -2.91 -8.25 -7.29
CA GLU A 50 -3.90 -8.98 -8.06
C GLU A 50 -4.43 -10.16 -7.24
N LEU A 51 -5.70 -10.51 -7.45
CA LEU A 51 -6.27 -11.77 -6.97
C LEU A 51 -5.98 -12.88 -7.99
N ASP A 52 -5.56 -14.03 -7.48
CA ASP A 52 -5.42 -15.25 -8.29
C ASP A 52 -6.80 -15.82 -8.66
N ASP A 53 -7.73 -15.79 -7.71
CA ASP A 53 -9.10 -16.28 -7.87
C ASP A 53 -10.09 -15.17 -8.26
N ARG A 54 -11.26 -15.59 -8.75
CA ARG A 54 -12.38 -14.68 -9.02
C ARG A 54 -12.87 -14.03 -7.72
N GLY A 55 -12.71 -12.73 -7.63
CA GLY A 55 -13.21 -11.92 -6.51
C GLY A 55 -12.96 -10.44 -6.73
N ILE A 56 -13.50 -9.62 -5.83
CA ILE A 56 -13.23 -8.17 -5.77
C ILE A 56 -12.69 -7.88 -4.37
N PRO A 57 -11.44 -7.43 -4.24
CA PRO A 57 -10.93 -7.03 -2.93
C PRO A 57 -11.72 -5.82 -2.43
N ARG A 58 -12.04 -5.80 -1.13
CA ARG A 58 -12.84 -4.74 -0.51
C ARG A 58 -12.02 -4.00 0.52
N HIS A 59 -12.33 -2.71 0.66
CA HIS A 59 -11.72 -1.85 1.67
C HIS A 59 -11.86 -2.47 3.06
N GLY A 60 -10.77 -2.45 3.85
CA GLY A 60 -10.72 -2.96 5.21
C GLY A 60 -10.42 -4.45 5.35
N TYR A 61 -10.26 -5.20 4.25
CA TYR A 61 -9.86 -6.60 4.32
C TYR A 61 -8.38 -6.74 4.70
N ASP A 62 -8.04 -7.80 5.42
CA ASP A 62 -6.66 -8.10 5.78
C ASP A 62 -5.89 -8.62 4.56
N ILE A 63 -4.64 -8.17 4.42
CA ILE A 63 -3.65 -8.80 3.56
C ILE A 63 -2.86 -9.76 4.45
N VAL A 64 -2.77 -11.03 4.06
CA VAL A 64 -2.05 -12.05 4.84
C VAL A 64 -0.93 -12.70 4.02
N ASP A 65 0.07 -13.23 4.72
CA ASP A 65 1.12 -14.06 4.12
C ASP A 65 0.64 -15.51 3.89
N THR A 66 1.53 -16.36 3.36
CA THR A 66 1.23 -17.78 3.15
C THR A 66 0.98 -18.58 4.43
N ASN A 67 1.35 -18.04 5.59
CA ASN A 67 1.12 -18.63 6.91
C ASN A 67 -0.18 -18.12 7.56
N GLY A 68 -0.90 -17.20 6.91
CA GLY A 68 -2.08 -16.55 7.45
C GLY A 68 -1.80 -15.41 8.44
N THR A 69 -0.55 -14.94 8.51
CA THR A 69 -0.16 -13.77 9.32
C THR A 69 -0.64 -12.51 8.62
N VAL A 70 -1.34 -11.62 9.33
CA VAL A 70 -1.74 -10.31 8.79
C VAL A 70 -0.49 -9.46 8.57
N ILE A 71 -0.28 -9.04 7.32
CA ILE A 71 0.87 -8.25 6.88
C ILE A 71 0.46 -6.86 6.40
N GLY A 72 -0.84 -6.56 6.38
CA GLY A 72 -1.34 -5.32 5.80
C GLY A 72 -2.86 -5.26 5.70
N ASN A 73 -3.35 -4.21 5.07
CA ASN A 73 -4.78 -3.97 4.88
C ASN A 73 -5.08 -3.43 3.48
N VAL A 74 -6.21 -3.85 2.92
CA VAL A 74 -6.74 -3.36 1.65
C VAL A 74 -7.31 -1.95 1.81
N THR A 75 -6.86 -1.02 0.98
CA THR A 75 -7.35 0.35 0.93
C THR A 75 -8.40 0.54 -0.15
N SER A 76 -8.22 -0.06 -1.32
CA SER A 76 -9.20 0.01 -2.42
C SER A 76 -9.12 -1.21 -3.31
N GLY A 77 -10.21 -1.50 -4.02
CA GLY A 77 -10.27 -2.67 -4.87
C GLY A 77 -11.39 -2.58 -5.90
N THR A 78 -11.15 -3.16 -7.07
CA THR A 78 -12.10 -3.20 -8.18
C THR A 78 -11.82 -4.40 -9.09
N MET A 79 -12.73 -4.66 -10.02
CA MET A 79 -12.42 -5.52 -11.17
C MET A 79 -11.66 -4.71 -12.22
N ALA A 80 -10.58 -5.27 -12.74
CA ALA A 80 -9.92 -4.78 -13.96
C ALA A 80 -10.48 -5.53 -15.17
N PRO A 81 -11.39 -4.94 -15.98
CA PRO A 81 -12.02 -5.65 -17.09
C PRO A 81 -11.00 -6.10 -18.14
N SER A 82 -9.96 -5.29 -18.37
CA SER A 82 -8.89 -5.60 -19.32
C SER A 82 -8.01 -6.79 -18.91
N LEU A 83 -7.92 -7.09 -17.62
CA LEU A 83 -7.14 -8.22 -17.09
C LEU A 83 -8.04 -9.42 -16.75
N GLY A 84 -9.36 -9.21 -16.63
CA GLY A 84 -10.30 -10.22 -16.16
C GLY A 84 -10.10 -10.61 -14.68
N LYS A 85 -9.38 -9.78 -13.90
CA LYS A 85 -8.98 -10.06 -12.52
C LYS A 85 -9.46 -8.99 -11.54
N GLY A 86 -9.62 -9.39 -10.28
CA GLY A 86 -9.74 -8.47 -9.17
C GLY A 86 -8.37 -7.85 -8.87
N ILE A 87 -8.31 -6.52 -8.80
CA ILE A 87 -7.09 -5.78 -8.45
C ILE A 87 -7.38 -4.87 -7.26
N GLY A 88 -6.36 -4.56 -6.49
CA GLY A 88 -6.49 -3.66 -5.36
C GLY A 88 -5.20 -2.94 -5.00
N LEU A 89 -5.36 -1.99 -4.09
CA LEU A 89 -4.29 -1.31 -3.38
C LEU A 89 -4.40 -1.65 -1.90
N GLY A 90 -3.26 -1.67 -1.22
CA GLY A 90 -3.22 -1.82 0.23
C GLY A 90 -1.86 -1.53 0.80
N TYR A 91 -1.82 -1.23 2.10
CA TYR A 91 -0.57 -1.03 2.82
C TYR A 91 -0.06 -2.37 3.33
N VAL A 92 1.22 -2.66 3.07
CA VAL A 92 1.90 -3.85 3.61
C VAL A 92 3.13 -3.45 4.42
N LEU A 93 3.41 -4.19 5.49
CA LEU A 93 4.58 -3.99 6.35
C LEU A 93 5.86 -4.43 5.64
N LEU A 94 6.88 -3.57 5.64
CA LEU A 94 8.11 -3.78 4.86
C LEU A 94 9.15 -4.70 5.53
N PHE A 95 9.02 -4.97 6.83
CA PHE A 95 9.94 -5.88 7.53
C PHE A 95 9.64 -7.36 7.25
N LEU A 96 8.54 -7.68 6.55
CA LEU A 96 8.19 -9.02 6.14
C LEU A 96 8.64 -9.27 4.69
N PRO A 97 9.34 -10.39 4.41
CA PRO A 97 9.79 -10.67 3.06
C PRO A 97 8.59 -10.81 2.12
N MET A 98 8.47 -9.91 1.14
CA MET A 98 7.44 -9.95 0.10
C MET A 98 7.65 -11.08 -0.93
N GLN A 99 8.37 -12.15 -0.58
CA GLN A 99 8.60 -13.28 -1.47
C GLN A 99 7.37 -14.19 -1.46
N GLY A 100 6.55 -14.06 -2.49
CA GLY A 100 5.43 -14.96 -2.73
C GLY A 100 4.24 -14.71 -1.82
N ALA A 101 3.90 -13.44 -1.56
CA ALA A 101 2.61 -13.06 -0.96
C ALA A 101 1.47 -13.61 -1.85
N LYS A 102 1.08 -14.86 -1.60
CA LYS A 102 -0.12 -15.45 -2.15
C LYS A 102 -1.25 -14.73 -1.44
N SER A 103 -1.98 -13.96 -2.24
CA SER A 103 -3.17 -13.21 -1.91
C SER A 103 -4.27 -14.10 -1.33
N ILE A 104 -4.14 -14.54 -0.07
CA ILE A 104 -5.22 -15.24 0.66
C ILE A 104 -6.03 -14.17 1.40
N PHE A 105 -6.85 -13.44 0.66
CA PHE A 105 -7.77 -12.48 1.28
C PHE A 105 -8.85 -13.26 2.05
N LYS A 106 -9.04 -12.94 3.32
CA LYS A 106 -10.10 -13.50 4.16
C LYS A 106 -11.17 -12.44 4.44
#